data_AF-A0AAV6ADP1-F1
#
_entry.id   AF-A0AAV6ADP1-F1
#
_cell.length_a   1.000
_cell.length_b   1.000
_cell.length_c   1.000
_cell.angle_alpha   90.00
_cell.angle_beta   90.00
_cell.angle_gamma   90.00
#
_symmetry.space_group_name_H-M   'P 1'
#
loop_
_entity.id
_entity.type
_entity.pdbx_description
1 polymer ?
#
loop_
_entity_poly.entity_id
_entity_poly.type
_entity_poly.pdbx_seq_one_letter_code
_entity_poly.pdbx_strand_id
1 'polypeptide(L)'
;MLDFGALFAWCDLHASRWQRFRLDLSLALDEFTADALKQIAARPTYYDRQGFPIPAVDGVEPTLVWARMAQDVDYKRVAWDELPDGSYLSTVWLGLDHAFAGPPLIFETMRFSKETHESAMFPAMRFRDELSFTDPVDGGETTQLRYRTEEEALASHHEIVRRIRIREGH
;
A
#
# COMPACT_ATOMS: atom_id res chain seq x y z
N MET A 1 -22.49 -7.17 23.09
CA MET A 1 -23.56 -7.79 22.27
C MET A 1 -23.26 -7.40 20.84
N LEU A 2 -22.98 -8.35 19.95
CA LEU A 2 -22.63 -8.05 18.55
C LEU A 2 -23.89 -7.59 17.81
N ASP A 3 -23.82 -6.43 17.14
CA ASP A 3 -24.90 -5.93 16.30
C ASP A 3 -24.85 -6.61 14.94
N PHE A 4 -25.71 -7.60 14.76
CA PHE A 4 -25.82 -8.34 13.51
C PHE A 4 -26.32 -7.46 12.35
N GLY A 5 -27.04 -6.36 12.61
CA GLY A 5 -27.48 -5.44 11.57
C GLY A 5 -26.30 -4.71 10.90
N ALA A 6 -25.36 -4.23 11.71
CA ALA A 6 -24.12 -3.64 11.22
C ALA A 6 -23.24 -4.67 10.46
N LEU A 7 -23.21 -5.92 10.91
CA LEU A 7 -22.49 -7.00 10.23
C LEU A 7 -23.08 -7.31 8.85
N PHE A 8 -24.41 -7.39 8.72
CA PHE A 8 -25.04 -7.65 7.42
C PHE A 8 -24.91 -6.45 6.47
N ALA A 9 -25.01 -5.22 6.96
CA ALA A 9 -24.75 -4.03 6.13
C ALA A 9 -23.29 -3.96 5.64
N TRP A 10 -22.34 -4.36 6.49
CA TRP A 10 -20.93 -4.54 6.12
C TRP A 10 -20.81 -5.63 5.05
N CYS A 11 -21.34 -6.83 5.28
CA CYS A 11 -21.32 -7.94 4.32
C CYS A 11 -21.97 -7.58 2.97
N ASP A 12 -23.08 -6.83 2.96
CA ASP A 12 -23.77 -6.41 1.74
C ASP A 12 -23.00 -5.30 0.99
N LEU A 13 -22.39 -4.35 1.70
CA LEU A 13 -21.49 -3.35 1.10
C LEU A 13 -20.26 -4.02 0.47
N HIS A 14 -19.72 -5.04 1.14
CA HIS A 14 -18.58 -5.79 0.63
C HIS A 14 -19.01 -6.72 -0.53
N ALA A 15 -20.11 -7.47 -0.42
CA ALA A 15 -20.58 -8.34 -1.50
C ALA A 15 -20.96 -7.59 -2.78
N SER A 16 -21.61 -6.43 -2.66
CA SER A 16 -22.01 -5.60 -3.80
C SER A 16 -20.81 -4.98 -4.54
N ARG A 17 -19.72 -4.66 -3.81
CA ARG A 17 -18.46 -4.20 -4.41
C ARG A 17 -17.68 -5.31 -5.12
N TRP A 18 -17.71 -6.53 -4.59
CA TRP A 18 -17.02 -7.69 -5.19
C TRP A 18 -17.70 -8.22 -6.47
N GLN A 19 -19.01 -8.02 -6.65
CA GLN A 19 -19.72 -8.45 -7.86
C GLN A 19 -19.31 -7.73 -9.14
N ARG A 20 -18.61 -6.57 -9.05
CA ARG A 20 -18.16 -5.83 -10.24
C ARG A 20 -16.84 -6.30 -10.84
N PHE A 21 -16.05 -7.14 -10.16
CA PHE A 21 -14.70 -7.51 -10.63
C PHE A 21 -14.35 -8.98 -10.31
N ARG A 22 -15.13 -9.93 -10.83
CA ARG A 22 -14.64 -11.30 -11.00
C ARG A 22 -13.76 -11.36 -12.25
N LEU A 23 -12.44 -11.37 -12.04
CA LEU A 23 -11.47 -11.82 -13.04
C LEU A 23 -11.48 -13.36 -13.05
N ASP A 24 -11.97 -13.96 -14.12
CA ASP A 24 -11.69 -15.37 -14.42
C ASP A 24 -10.30 -15.43 -15.08
N LEU A 25 -9.29 -15.73 -14.27
CA LEU A 25 -7.88 -15.71 -14.65
C LEU A 25 -7.40 -17.09 -15.11
N SER A 26 -8.26 -17.84 -15.82
CA SER A 26 -7.97 -19.21 -16.25
C SER A 26 -7.72 -19.39 -17.75
N LEU A 27 -7.71 -18.34 -18.58
CA LEU A 27 -7.57 -18.51 -20.03
C LEU A 27 -6.65 -17.49 -20.71
N ALA A 28 -5.87 -18.02 -21.66
CA ALA A 28 -5.17 -17.37 -22.76
C ALA A 28 -3.74 -16.86 -22.51
N LEU A 29 -2.79 -17.79 -22.49
CA LEU A 29 -1.39 -17.53 -22.88
C LEU A 29 -1.18 -17.50 -24.41
N ASP A 30 -2.23 -17.63 -25.24
CA ASP A 30 -2.05 -17.76 -26.70
C ASP A 30 -2.72 -16.71 -27.60
N GLU A 31 -3.55 -15.80 -27.11
CA GLU A 31 -4.06 -14.70 -27.94
C GLU A 31 -4.23 -13.41 -27.14
N PHE A 32 -3.34 -12.44 -27.39
CA PHE A 32 -3.53 -11.04 -27.00
C PHE A 32 -4.69 -10.44 -27.81
N THR A 33 -5.92 -10.78 -27.44
CA THR A 33 -7.12 -10.21 -28.05
C THR A 33 -7.33 -8.77 -27.57
N ALA A 34 -7.99 -7.94 -28.39
CA ALA A 34 -8.34 -6.58 -28.03
C ALA A 34 -9.17 -6.49 -26.73
N ASP A 35 -9.88 -7.55 -26.35
CA ASP A 35 -10.65 -7.61 -25.12
C ASP A 35 -9.79 -7.87 -23.88
N ALA A 36 -8.70 -8.65 -23.98
CA ALA A 36 -7.71 -8.75 -22.90
C ALA A 36 -7.01 -7.39 -22.66
N LEU A 37 -6.69 -6.66 -23.73
CA LEU A 37 -6.13 -5.31 -23.64
C LEU A 37 -7.14 -4.29 -23.07
N LYS A 38 -8.44 -4.40 -23.40
CA LYS A 38 -9.49 -3.58 -22.78
C LYS A 38 -9.67 -3.90 -21.29
N GLN A 39 -9.53 -5.16 -20.89
CA GLN A 39 -9.62 -5.54 -19.48
C GLN A 39 -8.40 -5.09 -18.67
N ILE A 40 -7.19 -5.13 -19.26
CA ILE A 40 -5.99 -4.51 -18.67
C ILE A 40 -6.17 -2.98 -18.57
N ALA A 41 -6.73 -2.34 -19.60
CA ALA A 41 -7.04 -0.91 -19.60
C ALA A 41 -8.18 -0.53 -18.63
N ALA A 42 -9.03 -1.47 -18.23
CA ALA A 42 -10.13 -1.27 -17.29
C ALA A 42 -9.73 -1.48 -15.82
N ARG A 43 -8.47 -1.79 -15.55
CA ARG A 43 -7.99 -1.98 -14.18
C ARG A 43 -8.01 -0.64 -13.42
N PRO A 44 -8.69 -0.57 -12.26
CA PRO A 44 -8.65 0.63 -11.45
C PRO A 44 -7.21 0.98 -11.06
N THR A 45 -6.87 2.26 -11.14
CA THR A 45 -5.53 2.75 -10.78
C THR A 45 -5.44 3.08 -9.29
N TYR A 46 -6.55 3.47 -8.68
CA TYR A 46 -6.60 3.97 -7.30
C TYR A 46 -7.52 3.14 -6.41
N TYR A 47 -7.05 2.87 -5.19
CA TYR A 47 -7.70 2.00 -4.22
C TYR A 47 -7.71 2.63 -2.82
N ASP A 48 -8.78 2.42 -2.05
CA ASP A 48 -8.83 2.79 -0.63
C ASP A 48 -7.99 1.84 0.25
N ARG A 49 -7.94 2.07 1.57
CA ARG A 49 -7.14 1.25 2.51
C ARG A 49 -7.65 -0.18 2.62
N GLN A 50 -8.92 -0.41 2.30
CA GLN A 50 -9.50 -1.76 2.32
C GLN A 50 -9.31 -2.49 0.99
N GLY A 51 -8.58 -1.88 0.04
CA GLY A 51 -8.30 -2.47 -1.27
C GLY A 51 -9.45 -2.38 -2.25
N PHE A 52 -10.45 -1.53 -2.01
CA PHE A 52 -11.52 -1.30 -2.98
C PHE A 52 -11.13 -0.19 -3.96
N PRO A 53 -11.49 -0.33 -5.25
CA PRO A 53 -11.36 0.75 -6.21
C PRO A 53 -12.05 2.03 -5.71
N ILE A 54 -11.35 3.15 -5.76
CA ILE A 54 -11.93 4.45 -5.45
C ILE A 54 -12.89 4.83 -6.59
N PRO A 55 -14.20 5.04 -6.33
CA PRO A 55 -15.15 5.38 -7.37
C PRO A 55 -15.05 6.87 -7.75
N ALA A 56 -15.58 7.22 -8.92
CA ALA A 56 -15.94 8.59 -9.20
C ALA A 56 -17.14 9.01 -8.31
N VAL A 57 -17.08 10.21 -7.73
CA VAL A 57 -18.13 10.74 -6.83
C VAL A 57 -18.50 12.13 -7.30
N ASP A 58 -19.79 12.38 -7.57
CA ASP A 58 -20.31 13.69 -7.98
C ASP A 58 -19.58 14.32 -9.20
N GLY A 59 -19.18 13.48 -10.16
CA GLY A 59 -18.43 13.91 -11.36
C GLY A 59 -16.94 14.19 -11.10
N VAL A 60 -16.44 13.91 -9.89
CA VAL A 60 -15.01 13.99 -9.55
C VAL A 60 -14.33 12.67 -9.90
N GLU A 61 -13.25 12.76 -10.70
CA GLU A 61 -12.45 11.61 -11.10
C GLU A 61 -11.75 10.94 -9.90
N PRO A 62 -11.56 9.59 -9.92
CA PRO A 62 -10.90 8.85 -8.84
C PRO A 62 -9.54 9.40 -8.42
N THR A 63 -8.75 9.93 -9.37
CA THR A 63 -7.44 10.56 -9.10
C THR A 63 -7.55 11.71 -8.09
N LEU A 64 -8.59 12.54 -8.20
CA LEU A 64 -8.76 13.69 -7.30
C LEU A 64 -9.30 13.25 -5.93
N VAL A 65 -10.14 12.22 -5.90
CA VAL A 65 -10.59 11.60 -4.65
C VAL A 65 -9.40 10.99 -3.90
N TRP A 66 -8.56 10.22 -4.60
CA TRP A 66 -7.30 9.69 -4.07
C TRP A 66 -6.37 10.79 -3.56
N ALA A 67 -6.15 11.86 -4.35
CA ALA A 67 -5.26 12.95 -3.96
C ALA A 67 -5.74 13.63 -2.67
N ARG A 68 -7.06 13.81 -2.49
CA ARG A 68 -7.64 14.36 -1.26
C ARG A 68 -7.41 13.43 -0.06
N MET A 69 -7.59 12.12 -0.23
CA MET A 69 -7.31 11.14 0.82
C MET A 69 -5.81 11.08 1.16
N ALA A 70 -4.94 11.21 0.17
CA ALA A 70 -3.48 11.17 0.34
C ALA A 70 -2.91 12.43 1.02
N GLN A 71 -3.67 13.54 1.06
CA GLN A 71 -3.31 14.75 1.81
C GLN A 71 -3.54 14.59 3.31
N ASP A 72 -4.44 13.69 3.73
CA ASP A 72 -4.66 13.37 5.13
C ASP A 72 -3.53 12.46 5.64
N VAL A 73 -2.64 13.02 6.46
CA VAL A 73 -1.46 12.31 6.98
C VAL A 73 -1.87 11.16 7.90
N ASP A 74 -2.94 11.31 8.66
CA ASP A 74 -3.41 10.30 9.61
C ASP A 74 -4.09 9.14 8.87
N TYR A 75 -4.81 9.45 7.79
CA TYR A 75 -5.31 8.41 6.89
C TYR A 75 -4.19 7.72 6.12
N LYS A 76 -3.17 8.45 5.66
CA LYS A 76 -2.08 7.88 4.84
C LYS A 76 -1.10 7.04 5.65
N ARG A 77 -0.78 7.44 6.88
CA ARG A 77 0.17 6.74 7.74
C ARG A 77 -0.50 5.51 8.36
N VAL A 78 0.07 4.34 8.10
CA VAL A 78 -0.42 3.06 8.65
C VAL A 78 0.35 2.69 9.92
N ALA A 79 1.68 2.79 9.88
CA ALA A 79 2.54 2.57 11.03
C ALA A 79 3.81 3.43 10.94
N TRP A 80 4.39 3.74 12.11
CA TRP A 80 5.61 4.52 12.22
C TRP A 80 6.29 4.21 13.55
N ASP A 81 7.56 3.82 13.50
CA ASP A 81 8.38 3.50 14.66
C ASP A 81 9.75 4.16 14.54
N GLU A 82 10.20 4.80 15.62
CA GLU A 82 11.61 5.14 15.82
C GLU A 82 12.35 3.89 16.30
N LEU A 83 13.51 3.62 15.67
CA LEU A 83 14.34 2.45 15.91
C LEU A 83 15.51 2.81 16.83
N PRO A 84 16.18 1.82 17.47
CA PRO A 84 17.24 2.09 18.44
C PRO A 84 18.44 2.89 17.91
N ASP A 85 18.75 2.74 16.62
CA ASP A 85 19.80 3.49 15.94
C ASP A 85 19.36 4.92 15.54
N GLY A 86 18.15 5.33 15.94
CA GLY A 86 17.55 6.62 15.62
C GLY A 86 16.97 6.72 14.21
N SER A 87 17.05 5.66 13.40
CA SER A 87 16.35 5.58 12.12
C SER A 87 14.85 5.41 12.33
N TYR A 88 14.07 5.57 11.27
CA TYR A 88 12.61 5.45 11.32
C TYR A 88 12.13 4.38 10.34
N LEU A 89 11.24 3.49 10.77
CA LEU A 89 10.49 2.63 9.88
C LEU A 89 9.10 3.22 9.68
N SER A 90 8.65 3.35 8.44
CA SER A 90 7.34 3.92 8.11
C SER A 90 6.60 3.02 7.14
N THR A 91 5.34 2.73 7.46
CA THR A 91 4.40 2.07 6.56
C THR A 91 3.30 3.04 6.18
N VAL A 92 3.05 3.16 4.87
CA VAL A 92 2.08 4.10 4.32
C VAL A 92 1.11 3.40 3.37
N TRP A 93 -0.10 3.92 3.32
CA TRP A 93 -1.01 3.67 2.22
C TRP A 93 -0.57 4.54 1.03
N LEU A 94 -0.29 3.88 -0.10
CA LEU A 94 -0.02 4.54 -1.37
C LEU A 94 -1.33 4.89 -2.07
N GLY A 95 -2.30 3.98 -2.02
CA GLY A 95 -3.58 4.09 -2.74
C GLY A 95 -3.47 4.06 -4.26
N LEU A 96 -2.26 3.98 -4.79
CA LEU A 96 -1.94 3.79 -6.20
C LEU A 96 -1.42 2.37 -6.37
N ASP A 97 -1.90 1.69 -7.40
CA ASP A 97 -1.48 0.33 -7.70
C ASP A 97 -0.04 0.25 -8.25
N HIS A 98 0.86 -0.31 -7.45
CA HIS A 98 2.26 -0.51 -7.80
C HIS A 98 2.60 -1.91 -8.30
N ALA A 99 1.60 -2.76 -8.55
CA ALA A 99 1.86 -4.15 -8.91
C ALA A 99 2.46 -4.31 -10.32
N PHE A 100 2.32 -3.33 -11.22
CA PHE A 100 2.55 -3.41 -12.69
C PHE A 100 1.76 -4.53 -13.39
N ALA A 101 1.75 -5.75 -12.85
CA ALA A 101 0.92 -6.91 -13.14
C ALA A 101 0.59 -7.69 -11.85
N GLY A 102 -0.50 -8.47 -11.82
CA GLY A 102 -0.89 -9.24 -10.61
C GLY A 102 -1.78 -8.46 -9.63
N PRO A 103 -2.08 -8.94 -8.41
CA PRO A 103 -2.95 -8.22 -7.45
C PRO A 103 -2.40 -6.84 -7.05
N PRO A 104 -3.24 -5.84 -6.73
CA PRO A 104 -2.76 -4.49 -6.47
C PRO A 104 -1.88 -4.40 -5.22
N LEU A 105 -0.77 -3.67 -5.33
CA LEU A 105 0.14 -3.37 -4.22
C LEU A 105 -0.01 -1.89 -3.85
N ILE A 106 -0.69 -1.63 -2.75
CA ILE A 106 -1.20 -0.30 -2.39
C ILE A 106 -0.70 0.19 -1.03
N PHE A 107 0.16 -0.59 -0.38
CA PHE A 107 0.88 -0.23 0.83
C PHE A 107 2.38 -0.38 0.61
N GLU A 108 3.17 0.39 1.36
CA GLU A 108 4.62 0.36 1.29
C GLU A 108 5.25 0.59 2.66
N THR A 109 6.29 -0.19 2.96
CA THR A 109 7.14 -0.04 4.14
C THR A 109 8.55 0.31 3.70
N MET A 110 9.09 1.38 4.25
CA MET A 110 10.46 1.85 4.01
C MET A 110 11.12 2.27 5.32
N ARG A 111 12.45 2.22 5.35
CA ARG A 111 13.26 2.71 6.46
C ARG A 111 14.04 3.94 6.04
N PHE A 112 14.11 4.94 6.90
CA PHE A 112 14.74 6.21 6.64
C PHE A 112 15.78 6.56 7.70
N SER A 113 16.87 7.19 7.29
CA SER A 113 17.88 7.71 8.20
C SER A 113 17.33 8.83 9.10
N LYS A 114 17.99 9.03 10.24
CA LYS A 114 17.68 10.13 11.18
C LYS A 114 18.01 11.49 10.60
N GLU A 115 19.03 11.56 9.76
CA GLU A 115 19.52 12.81 9.20
C GLU A 115 18.71 13.19 7.96
N THR A 116 18.59 14.49 7.75
CA THR A 116 18.03 15.03 6.52
C THR A 116 19.14 15.75 5.77
N HIS A 117 19.24 15.51 4.48
CA HIS A 117 20.18 16.20 3.60
C HIS A 117 19.43 17.10 2.63
N GLU A 118 20.06 18.24 2.30
CA GLU A 118 19.53 19.15 1.29
C GLU A 118 19.82 18.60 -0.10
N SER A 119 18.83 18.63 -0.99
CA SER A 119 19.06 18.23 -2.36
C SER A 119 19.95 19.25 -3.07
N ALA A 120 21.04 18.78 -3.66
CA ALA A 120 21.92 19.61 -4.49
C ALA A 120 21.17 20.20 -5.71
N MET A 121 20.15 19.50 -6.20
CA MET A 121 19.33 19.94 -7.34
C MET A 121 18.15 20.82 -6.90
N PHE A 122 17.63 20.59 -5.69
CA PHE A 122 16.48 21.32 -5.14
C PHE A 122 16.79 21.76 -3.69
N PRO A 123 17.52 22.86 -3.45
CA PRO A 123 17.99 23.25 -2.12
C PRO A 123 16.88 23.50 -1.09
N ALA A 124 15.65 23.75 -1.53
CA ALA A 124 14.48 23.90 -0.66
C ALA A 124 13.84 22.56 -0.23
N MET A 125 14.27 21.43 -0.81
CA MET A 125 13.81 20.10 -0.43
C MET A 125 14.84 19.37 0.42
N ARG A 126 14.35 18.83 1.54
CA ARG A 126 15.11 17.98 2.44
C ARG A 126 14.65 16.54 2.27
N PHE A 127 15.60 15.63 2.09
CA PHE A 127 15.36 14.19 1.96
C PHE A 127 16.03 13.45 3.10
N ARG A 128 15.44 12.32 3.50
CA ARG A 128 16.10 11.33 4.34
C ARG A 128 16.61 10.23 3.44
N ASP A 129 17.76 9.68 3.75
CA ASP A 129 18.29 8.54 3.00
C ASP A 129 17.46 7.30 3.30
N GLU A 130 17.17 6.54 2.25
CA GLU A 130 16.56 5.22 2.36
C GLU A 130 17.60 4.22 2.87
N LEU A 131 17.23 3.44 3.88
CA LEU A 131 18.10 2.45 4.51
C LEU A 131 17.60 1.04 4.21
N SER A 132 18.53 0.09 4.09
CA SER A 132 18.15 -1.32 3.97
C SER A 132 17.66 -1.90 5.29
N PHE A 133 16.87 -2.95 5.15
CA PHE A 133 16.44 -3.85 6.21
C PHE A 133 16.23 -5.25 5.63
N THR A 134 16.20 -6.23 6.52
CA THR A 134 16.01 -7.64 6.16
C THR A 134 14.53 -7.93 5.96
N ASP A 135 14.16 -8.46 4.78
CA ASP A 135 12.80 -8.92 4.48
C ASP A 135 12.37 -10.01 5.48
N PRO A 136 11.20 -9.87 6.12
CA PRO A 136 10.73 -10.84 7.07
C PRO A 136 10.41 -12.23 6.49
N VAL A 137 10.13 -12.32 5.19
CA VAL A 137 9.69 -13.53 4.50
C VAL A 137 10.87 -14.36 4.00
N ASP A 138 11.76 -13.78 3.21
CA ASP A 138 12.87 -14.51 2.57
C ASP A 138 14.25 -14.26 3.21
N GLY A 139 14.37 -13.23 4.07
CA GLY A 139 15.62 -12.87 4.73
C GLY A 139 16.60 -12.09 3.85
N GLY A 140 16.20 -11.68 2.65
CA GLY A 140 16.99 -10.83 1.77
C GLY A 140 17.09 -9.39 2.27
N GLU A 141 18.15 -8.68 1.89
CA GLU A 141 18.24 -7.24 2.15
C GLU A 141 17.45 -6.48 1.08
N THR A 142 16.59 -5.57 1.53
CA THR A 142 15.80 -4.69 0.68
C THR A 142 15.72 -3.30 1.29
N THR A 143 15.31 -2.32 0.52
CA THR A 143 15.10 -0.94 0.99
C THR A 143 13.62 -0.57 1.07
N GLN A 144 12.77 -1.36 0.39
CA GLN A 144 11.32 -1.18 0.36
C GLN A 144 10.60 -2.54 0.28
N LEU A 145 9.42 -2.62 0.87
CA LEU A 145 8.47 -3.72 0.68
C LEU A 145 7.08 -3.17 0.40
N ARG A 146 6.31 -3.88 -0.43
CA ARG A 146 4.95 -3.49 -0.79
C ARG A 146 3.95 -4.61 -0.52
N TYR A 147 2.73 -4.21 -0.15
CA TYR A 147 1.72 -5.14 0.32
C TYR A 147 0.36 -4.85 -0.32
N ARG A 148 -0.48 -5.88 -0.32
CA ARG A 148 -1.83 -5.79 -0.84
C ARG A 148 -2.79 -5.26 0.22
N THR A 149 -2.66 -5.74 1.45
CA THR A 149 -3.57 -5.37 2.54
C THR A 149 -2.85 -4.65 3.67
N GLU A 150 -3.64 -3.92 4.46
CA GLU A 150 -3.15 -3.20 5.62
C GLU A 150 -2.63 -4.16 6.70
N GLU A 151 -3.30 -5.30 6.87
CA GLU A 151 -2.93 -6.32 7.85
C GLU A 151 -1.57 -6.94 7.52
N GLU A 152 -1.31 -7.25 6.25
CA GLU A 152 0.00 -7.73 5.78
C GLU A 152 1.09 -6.69 6.04
N ALA A 153 0.81 -5.43 5.72
CA ALA A 153 1.74 -4.33 5.90
C ALA A 153 2.09 -4.11 7.39
N LEU A 154 1.09 -4.13 8.28
CA LEU A 154 1.26 -4.01 9.73
C LEU A 154 2.03 -5.18 10.33
N ALA A 155 1.69 -6.41 9.95
CA ALA A 155 2.37 -7.60 10.43
C ALA A 155 3.86 -7.59 10.04
N SER A 156 4.14 -7.23 8.78
CA SER A 156 5.50 -7.09 8.29
C SER A 156 6.26 -5.96 8.99
N HIS A 157 5.62 -4.79 9.19
CA HIS A 157 6.20 -3.67 9.92
C HIS A 157 6.65 -4.09 11.33
N HIS A 158 5.76 -4.70 12.11
CA HIS A 158 6.09 -5.14 13.47
C HIS A 158 7.22 -6.17 13.50
N GLU A 159 7.25 -7.09 12.53
CA GLU A 159 8.33 -8.08 12.45
C GLU A 159 9.68 -7.44 12.11
N ILE A 160 9.71 -6.46 11.20
CA ILE A 160 10.93 -5.70 10.87
C ILE A 160 11.41 -4.94 12.11
N VAL A 161 10.53 -4.21 12.81
CA VAL A 161 10.86 -3.50 14.05
C VAL A 161 11.43 -4.48 15.08
N ARG A 162 10.78 -5.63 15.29
CA ARG A 162 11.23 -6.66 16.24
C ARG A 162 12.63 -7.16 15.91
N ARG A 163 12.90 -7.49 14.64
CA ARG A 163 14.22 -7.98 14.20
C ARG A 163 15.31 -6.94 14.39
N ILE A 164 15.04 -5.68 14.05
CA ILE A 164 16.00 -4.59 14.23
C ILE A 164 16.29 -4.38 15.72
N ARG A 165 15.26 -4.34 16.58
CA ARG A 165 15.46 -4.21 18.04
C ARG A 165 16.32 -5.34 18.61
N ILE A 166 16.04 -6.59 18.24
CA ILE A 166 16.85 -7.74 18.67
C ILE A 166 18.30 -7.61 18.20
N ARG A 167 18.53 -7.20 16.95
CA ARG A 167 19.88 -7.04 16.37
C ARG A 167 20.68 -5.96 17.10
N GLU A 168 20.02 -4.87 17.49
CA GLU A 168 20.63 -3.75 18.21
C GLU A 168 20.70 -3.98 19.74
N GLY A 169 20.18 -5.11 20.24
CA GLY A 169 20.26 -5.48 21.66
C GLY A 169 19.17 -4.86 22.56
N HIS A 170 17.99 -4.58 22.00
CA HIS A 170 16.82 -3.98 22.66
C HIS A 170 15.63 -4.94 22.76
#